data_AF-A0A7X7TTY2-F1
#
_entry.id   AF-A0A7X7TTY2-F1
#
_cell.length_a   1.000
_cell.length_b   1.000
_cell.length_c   1.000
_cell.angle_alpha   90.00
_cell.angle_beta   90.00
_cell.angle_gamma   90.00
#
_symmetry.space_group_name_H-M   'P 1'
#
loop_
_entity.id
_entity.type
_entity.pdbx_description
1 polymer ?
#
loop_
_entity_poly.entity_id
_entity_poly.type
_entity_poly.pdbx_seq_one_letter_code
_entity_poly.pdbx_strand_id
1 'polypeptide(L)'
;KFERFIDASIRYILSVREDVSIEIIEKEGKEILSGRSEAIMSVAEKLRSEGEAKGRLEGEAKGRLEGRLEGRLEGKREFVLKNLSKKFGRRFTKELKEKIQKADEKTIDYIGENLLDITLEQLKEVLK
;
A
#
# COMPACT_ATOMS: atom_id res chain seq x y z
N LYS A 1 -43.69 8.35 -9.56
CA LYS A 1 -44.51 7.10 -9.65
C LYS A 1 -44.67 6.43 -8.29
N PHE A 2 -43.59 6.25 -7.53
CA PHE A 2 -43.62 5.64 -6.19
C PHE A 2 -44.38 6.48 -5.13
N GLU A 3 -44.15 7.79 -5.07
CA GLU A 3 -44.84 8.68 -4.11
C GLU A 3 -46.36 8.66 -4.25
N ARG A 4 -46.87 8.70 -5.49
CA ARG A 4 -48.31 8.58 -5.78
C ARG A 4 -48.89 7.23 -5.36
N PHE A 5 -48.10 6.17 -5.44
CA PHE A 5 -48.50 4.84 -4.98
C PHE A 5 -48.59 4.80 -3.45
N ILE A 6 -47.59 5.35 -2.75
CA ILE A 6 -47.59 5.43 -1.28
C ILE A 6 -48.74 6.28 -0.76
N ASP A 7 -49.00 7.46 -1.36
CA ASP A 7 -50.14 8.32 -0.99
C ASP A 7 -51.49 7.59 -1.20
N ALA A 8 -51.67 6.90 -2.33
CA ALA A 8 -52.88 6.12 -2.59
C ALA A 8 -53.04 4.95 -1.60
N SER A 9 -51.95 4.25 -1.26
CA SER A 9 -51.97 3.14 -0.29
C SER A 9 -52.29 3.62 1.12
N ILE A 10 -51.69 4.73 1.57
CA ILE A 10 -51.95 5.31 2.90
C ILE A 10 -53.41 5.77 2.99
N ARG A 11 -53.93 6.49 1.98
CA ARG A 11 -55.34 6.90 1.93
C ARG A 11 -56.29 5.71 1.99
N TYR A 12 -55.99 4.65 1.24
CA TYR A 12 -56.79 3.43 1.26
C TYR A 12 -56.81 2.77 2.63
N ILE A 13 -55.65 2.60 3.28
CA ILE A 13 -55.56 1.99 4.62
C ILE A 13 -56.36 2.81 5.63
N LEU A 14 -56.19 4.14 5.64
CA LEU A 14 -56.94 5.04 6.54
C LEU A 14 -58.45 5.04 6.26
N SER A 15 -58.87 4.75 5.02
CA SER A 15 -60.29 4.67 4.66
C SER A 15 -60.98 3.36 5.06
N VAL A 16 -60.20 2.29 5.28
CA VAL A 16 -60.72 0.94 5.55
C VAL A 16 -60.50 0.52 7.01
N ARG A 17 -59.50 1.08 7.69
CA ARG A 17 -59.10 0.71 9.05
C ARG A 17 -59.28 1.89 10.00
N GLU A 18 -60.30 1.80 10.86
CA GLU A 18 -60.58 2.81 11.89
C GLU A 18 -59.57 2.76 13.06
N ASP A 19 -58.86 1.64 13.23
CA ASP A 19 -57.85 1.42 14.26
C ASP A 19 -56.45 1.93 13.90
N VAL A 20 -56.29 2.52 12.71
CA VAL A 20 -55.01 3.06 12.21
C VAL A 20 -55.12 4.58 12.09
N SER A 21 -54.28 5.30 12.84
CA SER A 21 -54.15 6.76 12.73
C SER A 21 -52.90 7.17 11.93
N ILE A 22 -52.89 8.40 11.43
CA ILE A 22 -51.71 9.00 10.78
C ILE A 22 -50.51 8.97 11.74
N GLU A 23 -50.71 9.19 13.03
CA GLU A 23 -49.64 9.20 14.04
C GLU A 23 -48.96 7.83 14.16
N ILE A 24 -49.72 6.73 14.08
CA ILE A 24 -49.18 5.36 14.08
C ILE A 24 -48.33 5.14 12.83
N ILE A 25 -48.83 5.55 11.65
CA ILE A 25 -48.10 5.42 10.38
C ILE A 25 -46.80 6.24 10.41
N GLU A 26 -46.83 7.46 10.95
CA GLU A 26 -45.65 8.30 11.10
C GLU A 26 -44.62 7.70 12.06
N LYS A 27 -45.07 7.13 13.18
CA LYS A 27 -44.19 6.49 14.16
C LYS A 27 -43.48 5.28 13.57
N GLU A 28 -44.22 4.34 12.99
CA GLU A 28 -43.68 3.13 12.35
C GLU A 28 -42.76 3.50 11.17
N GLY A 29 -43.14 4.51 10.37
CA GLY A 29 -42.32 5.03 9.28
C GLY A 29 -40.98 5.59 9.76
N LYS A 30 -40.98 6.34 10.87
CA LYS A 30 -39.75 6.86 11.50
C LYS A 30 -38.86 5.75 12.02
N GLU A 31 -39.40 4.73 12.69
CA GLU A 31 -38.63 3.59 13.20
C GLU A 31 -37.99 2.77 12.07
N ILE A 32 -38.73 2.54 10.97
CA ILE A 32 -38.19 1.86 9.78
C ILE A 32 -37.07 2.69 9.14
N LEU A 33 -37.24 4.00 9.03
CA LEU A 33 -36.23 4.89 8.45
C LEU A 33 -35.00 5.04 9.34
N SER A 34 -35.16 5.11 10.66
CA SER A 34 -34.05 5.15 11.61
C SER A 34 -33.22 3.87 11.55
N GLY A 35 -33.87 2.70 11.60
CA GLY A 35 -33.18 1.41 11.47
C GLY A 35 -32.44 1.25 10.15
N ARG A 36 -32.97 1.79 9.05
CA ARG A 36 -32.27 1.83 7.75
C ARG A 36 -31.08 2.79 7.76
N SER A 37 -31.21 3.95 8.40
CA SER A 37 -30.11 4.92 8.54
C SER A 37 -28.95 4.33 9.33
N GLU A 38 -29.23 3.62 10.42
CA GLU A 38 -28.22 2.92 11.23
C GLU A 38 -27.52 1.81 10.44
N ALA A 39 -28.29 1.01 9.69
CA ALA A 39 -27.73 -0.04 8.84
C ALA A 39 -26.80 0.53 7.75
N ILE A 40 -27.21 1.62 7.09
CA ILE A 40 -26.39 2.30 6.08
C ILE A 40 -25.11 2.88 6.71
N MET A 41 -25.23 3.51 7.89
CA MET A 41 -24.08 4.06 8.62
C MET A 41 -23.08 2.97 9.00
N SER A 42 -23.57 1.82 9.49
CA SER A 42 -22.73 0.66 9.82
C SER A 42 -22.01 0.08 8.60
N VAL A 43 -22.70 -0.04 7.46
CA VAL A 43 -22.07 -0.49 6.21
C VAL A 43 -21.01 0.50 5.73
N ALA A 44 -21.30 1.80 5.79
CA ALA A 44 -20.34 2.85 5.42
C ALA A 44 -19.11 2.84 6.34
N GLU A 45 -19.29 2.67 7.64
CA GLU A 45 -18.20 2.56 8.62
C GLU A 45 -17.35 1.32 8.37
N LYS A 46 -17.98 0.17 8.10
CA LYS A 46 -17.29 -1.06 7.74
C LYS A 46 -16.45 -0.90 6.47
N LEU A 47 -17.04 -0.33 5.41
CA LEU A 47 -16.32 -0.08 4.15
C LEU A 47 -15.14 0.88 4.33
N ARG A 48 -15.31 1.91 5.16
CA ARG A 48 -14.23 2.84 5.49
C ARG A 48 -13.10 2.14 6.23
N SER A 49 -13.44 1.35 7.25
CA SER A 49 -12.48 0.58 8.05
C SER A 49 -11.70 -0.43 7.19
N GLU A 50 -12.39 -1.16 6.31
CA GLU A 50 -11.78 -2.10 5.38
C GLU A 50 -10.84 -1.38 4.39
N GLY A 51 -11.25 -0.22 3.87
CA GLY A 51 -10.42 0.61 3.00
C GLY A 51 -9.14 1.09 3.69
N GLU A 52 -9.25 1.60 4.92
CA GLU A 52 -8.11 2.06 5.72
C GLU A 52 -7.16 0.90 6.10
N ALA A 53 -7.71 -0.26 6.45
CA ALA A 53 -6.93 -1.46 6.74
C ALA A 53 -6.16 -1.94 5.50
N LYS A 54 -6.83 -2.03 4.34
CA LYS A 54 -6.21 -2.44 3.08
C LYS A 54 -5.13 -1.45 2.64
N GLY A 55 -5.40 -0.15 2.73
CA GLY A 55 -4.44 0.90 2.39
C GLY A 55 -3.17 0.83 3.24
N ARG A 56 -3.30 0.60 4.55
CA ARG A 56 -2.14 0.42 5.45
C ARG A 56 -1.34 -0.82 5.11
N LEU A 57 -1.99 -1.97 4.92
CA LEU A 57 -1.32 -3.23 4.58
C LEU A 57 -0.54 -3.12 3.27
N GLU A 58 -1.14 -2.54 2.23
CA GLU A 58 -0.48 -2.34 0.94
C GLU A 58 0.69 -1.35 1.04
N GLY A 59 0.51 -0.25 1.78
CA GLY A 59 1.56 0.75 2.01
C GLY A 59 2.76 0.16 2.75
N GLU A 60 2.52 -0.59 3.82
CA GLU A 60 3.58 -1.27 4.58
C GLU A 60 4.28 -2.34 3.74
N ALA A 61 3.55 -3.13 2.96
CA ALA A 61 4.13 -4.17 2.12
C ALA A 61 5.06 -3.58 1.05
N LYS A 62 4.62 -2.50 0.38
CA LYS A 62 5.43 -1.78 -0.61
C LYS A 62 6.66 -1.14 0.04
N GLY A 63 6.48 -0.41 1.13
CA GLY A 63 7.60 0.24 1.83
C GLY A 63 8.63 -0.75 2.36
N ARG A 64 8.21 -1.90 2.88
CA ARG A 64 9.14 -2.98 3.29
C ARG A 64 9.87 -3.60 2.12
N LEU A 65 9.21 -3.79 0.97
CA LEU A 65 9.84 -4.38 -0.21
C LEU A 65 10.88 -3.42 -0.82
N GLU A 66 10.52 -2.17 -1.02
CA GLU A 66 11.39 -1.12 -1.55
C GLU A 66 12.59 -0.89 -0.62
N GLY A 67 12.35 -0.70 0.68
CA GLY A 67 13.43 -0.53 1.66
C GLY A 67 14.36 -1.74 1.78
N ARG A 68 13.84 -2.97 1.60
CA ARG A 68 14.67 -4.18 1.60
C ARG A 68 15.51 -4.29 0.34
N LEU A 69 14.98 -3.91 -0.83
CA LEU A 69 15.73 -3.93 -2.08
C LEU A 69 16.85 -2.87 -2.08
N GLU A 70 16.52 -1.64 -1.70
CA GLU A 70 17.50 -0.55 -1.59
C GLU A 70 18.58 -0.86 -0.54
N GLY A 71 18.17 -1.28 0.66
CA GLY A 71 19.10 -1.65 1.72
C GLY A 71 19.98 -2.85 1.37
N ARG A 72 19.47 -3.81 0.58
CA ARG A 72 20.27 -4.94 0.11
C ARG A 72 21.35 -4.50 -0.87
N LEU A 73 21.02 -3.65 -1.84
CA LEU A 73 22.00 -3.14 -2.80
C LEU A 73 23.04 -2.25 -2.12
N GLU A 74 22.61 -1.39 -1.20
CA GLU A 74 23.52 -0.54 -0.43
C GLU A 74 24.48 -1.37 0.44
N GLY A 75 23.98 -2.39 1.13
CA GLY A 75 24.82 -3.32 1.89
C GLY A 75 25.81 -4.10 1.02
N LYS A 76 25.41 -4.53 -0.18
CA LYS A 76 26.33 -5.15 -1.16
C LYS A 76 27.41 -4.18 -1.61
N ARG A 77 27.07 -2.92 -1.90
CA ARG A 77 28.04 -1.87 -2.26
C ARG A 77 29.04 -1.62 -1.14
N GLU A 78 28.58 -1.47 0.09
CA GLU A 78 29.46 -1.28 1.25
C GLU A 78 30.41 -2.47 1.43
N PHE A 79 29.88 -3.69 1.31
CA PHE A 79 30.68 -4.91 1.38
C PHE A 79 31.79 -4.94 0.31
N VAL A 80 31.44 -4.66 -0.95
CA VAL A 80 32.39 -4.61 -2.07
C VAL A 80 33.44 -3.52 -1.82
N LEU A 81 33.02 -2.30 -1.49
CA LEU A 81 33.93 -1.17 -1.24
C LEU A 81 34.94 -1.47 -0.13
N LYS A 82 34.48 -2.06 0.98
CA LYS A 82 35.33 -2.41 2.13
C LYS A 82 36.36 -3.46 1.77
N ASN A 83 35.95 -4.52 1.07
CA ASN A 83 36.86 -5.60 0.69
C ASN A 83 37.86 -5.17 -0.39
N LEU A 84 37.42 -4.45 -1.42
CA LEU A 84 38.31 -3.93 -2.46
C LEU A 84 39.30 -2.90 -1.91
N SER A 85 38.88 -2.06 -0.95
CA SER A 85 39.79 -1.16 -0.23
C SER A 85 40.89 -1.92 0.50
N LYS A 86 40.56 -3.05 1.14
CA LYS A 86 41.55 -3.92 1.80
C LYS A 86 42.48 -4.61 0.80
N LYS A 87 41.93 -5.12 -0.30
CA LYS A 87 42.69 -5.88 -1.31
C LYS A 87 43.66 -5.01 -2.11
N PHE A 88 43.20 -3.84 -2.56
CA PHE A 88 43.97 -2.98 -3.47
C PHE A 88 44.65 -1.79 -2.78
N GLY A 89 44.24 -1.47 -1.56
CA GLY A 89 44.86 -0.42 -0.74
C GLY A 89 44.91 0.92 -1.48
N ARG A 90 46.10 1.52 -1.56
CA ARG A 90 46.33 2.83 -2.21
C ARG A 90 45.99 2.85 -3.71
N ARG A 91 45.97 1.68 -4.37
CA ARG A 91 45.61 1.56 -5.80
C ARG A 91 44.09 1.67 -6.02
N PHE A 92 43.29 1.54 -4.97
CA PHE A 92 41.84 1.71 -5.04
C PHE A 92 41.47 3.19 -4.91
N THR A 93 41.47 3.87 -6.06
CA THR A 93 41.27 5.31 -6.15
C THR A 93 39.84 5.73 -5.77
N LYS A 94 39.67 7.01 -5.45
CA LYS A 94 38.35 7.61 -5.17
C LYS A 94 37.40 7.44 -6.36
N GLU A 95 37.90 7.57 -7.59
CA GLU A 95 37.14 7.37 -8.81
C GLU A 95 36.52 5.96 -8.90
N LEU A 96 37.28 4.91 -8.58
CA LEU A 96 36.76 3.53 -8.57
C LEU A 96 35.66 3.34 -7.52
N LYS A 97 35.81 3.98 -6.35
CA LYS A 97 34.77 3.97 -5.30
C LYS A 97 33.48 4.64 -5.77
N GLU A 98 33.59 5.78 -6.43
CA GLU A 98 32.44 6.50 -6.98
C GLU A 98 31.74 5.71 -8.09
N LYS A 99 32.51 5.03 -8.94
CA LYS A 99 31.95 4.13 -9.97
C LYS A 99 31.19 2.96 -9.36
N ILE A 100 31.71 2.33 -8.31
CA ILE A 100 30.99 1.26 -7.57
C ILE A 100 29.71 1.80 -6.92
N GLN A 101 29.74 3.01 -6.36
CA GLN A 101 28.54 3.59 -5.75
C GLN A 101 27.41 3.84 -6.77
N LYS A 102 27.76 4.08 -8.03
CA LYS A 102 26.82 4.31 -9.13
C LYS A 102 26.50 3.06 -9.96
N ALA A 103 27.23 1.97 -9.74
CA ALA A 103 27.05 0.72 -10.49
C ALA A 103 25.70 0.07 -10.19
N ASP A 104 25.16 -0.64 -11.17
CA ASP A 104 23.91 -1.39 -11.05
C ASP A 104 24.10 -2.67 -10.21
N GLU A 105 22.99 -3.30 -9.80
CA GLU A 105 23.05 -4.50 -8.95
C GLU A 105 23.83 -5.64 -9.61
N LYS A 106 23.71 -5.83 -10.92
CA LYS A 106 24.41 -6.89 -11.66
C LYS A 106 25.93 -6.73 -11.59
N THR A 107 26.41 -5.50 -11.77
CA THR A 107 27.84 -5.19 -11.69
C THR A 107 28.35 -5.41 -10.26
N ILE A 108 27.59 -4.98 -9.26
CA ILE A 108 27.95 -5.19 -7.84
C ILE A 108 27.99 -6.68 -7.48
N ASP A 109 27.02 -7.46 -7.96
CA ASP A 109 26.98 -8.90 -7.72
C ASP A 109 28.16 -9.61 -8.37
N TYR A 110 28.48 -9.29 -9.63
CA TYR A 110 29.66 -9.83 -10.29
C TYR A 110 30.95 -9.53 -9.51
N ILE A 111 31.13 -8.28 -9.06
CA ILE A 111 32.30 -7.90 -8.27
C ILE A 111 32.32 -8.62 -6.92
N GLY A 112 31.16 -8.80 -6.28
CA GLY A 112 31.01 -9.50 -5.02
C GLY A 112 31.35 -10.98 -5.11
N GLU A 113 30.92 -11.66 -6.18
CA GLU A 113 31.22 -13.07 -6.43
C GLU A 113 32.71 -13.29 -6.77
N ASN A 114 33.32 -12.35 -7.50
CA ASN A 114 34.71 -12.43 -7.93
C ASN A 114 35.68 -11.67 -7.01
N LEU A 115 35.26 -11.30 -5.79
CA LEU A 115 35.98 -10.38 -4.92
C LEU A 115 37.43 -10.80 -4.61
N LEU A 116 37.65 -12.11 -4.45
CA LEU A 116 38.94 -12.70 -4.09
C LEU A 116 39.88 -12.82 -5.28
N ASP A 117 39.36 -12.97 -6.50
CA ASP A 117 40.15 -13.26 -7.70
C ASP A 117 40.25 -12.08 -8.67
N ILE A 118 39.34 -11.10 -8.59
CA ILE A 118 39.30 -9.94 -9.48
C ILE A 118 40.59 -9.13 -9.40
N THR A 119 41.16 -8.80 -10.55
CA THR A 119 42.32 -7.90 -10.69
C THR A 119 41.88 -6.44 -10.82
N LEU A 120 42.82 -5.51 -10.66
CA LEU A 120 42.51 -4.07 -10.74
C LEU A 120 42.12 -3.66 -12.17
N GLU A 121 42.69 -4.33 -13.16
CA GLU A 121 42.42 -4.17 -14.58
C GLU A 121 41.02 -4.66 -14.93
N GLN A 122 40.65 -5.87 -14.48
CA GLN A 122 39.29 -6.40 -14.64
C GLN A 122 38.26 -5.52 -13.94
N LEU A 123 38.57 -5.02 -12.74
CA LEU A 123 37.68 -4.10 -12.03
C LEU A 123 37.44 -2.82 -12.83
N LYS A 124 38.48 -2.27 -13.47
CA LYS A 124 38.35 -1.08 -14.34
C LYS A 124 37.51 -1.37 -15.58
N GLU A 125 37.69 -2.52 -16.23
CA GLU A 125 36.89 -2.94 -17.38
C GLU A 125 35.41 -3.06 -17.03
N VAL A 126 35.09 -3.68 -15.90
CA VAL A 126 33.71 -3.89 -15.42
C VAL A 126 33.04 -2.58 -14.98
N LEU A 127 33.82 -1.59 -14.56
CA LEU A 127 33.34 -0.26 -14.15
C LEU A 127 33.50 0.82 -15.26
N LYS A 128 33.78 0.43 -16.51
CA LYS A 128 33.78 1.37 -17.64
C LYS A 128 32.38 1.88 -17.91
#